data_AF-A0A7Y0EWY3-F1
#
_entry.id   AF-A0A7Y0EWY3-F1
#
_cell.length_a   1.000
_cell.length_b   1.000
_cell.length_c   1.000
_cell.angle_alpha   90.00
_cell.angle_beta   90.00
_cell.angle_gamma   90.00
#
_symmetry.space_group_name_H-M   'P 1'
#
loop_
_entity.id
_entity.type
_entity.pdbx_description
1 polymer ?
#
loop_
_entity_poly.entity_id
_entity_poly.type
_entity_poly.pdbx_seq_one_letter_code
_entity_poly.pdbx_strand_id
1 'polypeptide(L)'
;MQFIKDNSHPFDYVERLAGCPSGFEARIVRFTKDLPFNATVIMPPNQVPADADFELVGDHAVLHHITPDLADAEDWIMAWICR
;
A
#
# COMPACT_ATOMS: atom_id res chain seq x y z
N MET A 1 -2.77 12.37 -7.17
CA MET A 1 -2.54 11.51 -5.99
C MET A 1 -1.19 11.89 -5.41
N GLN A 2 -1.07 11.99 -4.09
CA GLN A 2 0.16 12.40 -3.41
C GLN A 2 0.28 11.64 -2.09
N PHE A 3 1.50 11.20 -1.76
CA PHE A 3 1.80 10.59 -0.46
C PHE A 3 1.87 11.65 0.64
N ILE A 4 1.26 11.36 1.78
CA ILE A 4 1.27 12.22 2.97
C ILE A 4 1.85 11.43 4.13
N LYS A 5 2.89 12.01 4.77
CA LYS A 5 3.50 11.43 5.96
C LYS A 5 2.53 11.38 7.14
N ASP A 6 2.47 10.22 7.78
CA ASP A 6 1.70 9.95 8.99
C ASP A 6 2.69 9.68 10.13
N ASN A 7 2.62 10.50 11.18
CA ASN A 7 3.55 10.44 12.32
C ASN A 7 3.02 9.56 13.47
N SER A 8 2.21 8.55 13.17
CA SER A 8 1.72 7.60 14.16
C SER A 8 2.85 6.71 14.70
N HIS A 9 3.01 6.68 16.03
CA HIS A 9 3.76 5.61 16.69
C HIS A 9 3.08 4.26 16.40
N PRO A 10 3.80 3.16 16.14
CA PRO A 10 5.22 2.87 16.42
C PRO A 10 6.18 2.90 15.20
N PHE A 11 5.85 3.57 14.10
CA PHE A 11 6.58 3.42 12.84
C PHE A 11 7.67 4.48 12.63
N ASP A 12 8.79 4.10 12.00
CA ASP A 12 9.83 5.03 11.53
C ASP A 12 9.41 5.77 10.24
N TYR A 13 8.57 5.13 9.43
CA TYR A 13 7.99 5.72 8.23
C TYR A 13 6.54 5.28 8.06
N VAL A 14 5.65 6.22 7.81
CA VAL A 14 4.31 5.91 7.28
C VAL A 14 3.97 6.97 6.26
N GLU A 15 3.52 6.53 5.09
CA GLU A 15 2.85 7.38 4.12
C GLU A 15 1.53 6.76 3.70
N ARG A 16 0.54 7.62 3.49
CA ARG A 16 -0.76 7.23 2.93
C ARG A 16 -0.93 7.94 1.60
N LEU A 17 -1.47 7.25 0.61
CA LEU A 17 -1.81 7.89 -0.65
C LEU A 17 -3.13 8.63 -0.51
N ALA A 18 -3.11 9.94 -0.73
CA ALA A 18 -4.31 10.76 -0.74
C ALA A 18 -4.90 10.88 -2.16
N GLY A 19 -6.23 10.95 -2.23
CA GLY A 19 -6.98 11.07 -3.47
C GLY A 19 -7.12 9.75 -4.23
N CYS A 20 -7.06 8.61 -3.54
CA CYS A 20 -7.37 7.31 -4.13
C CYS A 20 -8.81 7.29 -4.68
N PRO A 21 -9.08 6.50 -5.74
CA PRO A 21 -10.43 6.21 -6.18
C PRO A 21 -11.29 5.62 -5.04
N SER A 22 -12.62 5.76 -5.15
CA SER A 22 -13.53 5.23 -4.13
C SER A 22 -13.34 3.72 -3.95
N GLY A 23 -13.16 3.29 -2.70
CA GLY A 23 -12.93 1.89 -2.33
C GLY A 23 -11.46 1.47 -2.35
N PHE A 24 -10.54 2.35 -2.75
CA PHE A 24 -9.10 2.10 -2.66
C PHE A 24 -8.48 2.84 -1.48
N GLU A 25 -7.60 2.13 -0.78
CA GLU A 25 -6.67 2.73 0.17
C GLU A 25 -5.27 2.23 -0.12
N ALA A 26 -4.26 3.06 0.13
CA ALA A 26 -2.88 2.63 0.03
C ALA A 26 -1.99 3.31 1.05
N ARG A 27 -1.02 2.54 1.53
CA ARG A 27 -0.04 2.99 2.53
C ARG A 27 1.31 2.34 2.30
N ILE A 28 2.37 3.06 2.68
CA ILE A 28 3.73 2.54 2.80
C ILE A 28 4.12 2.67 4.27
N VAL A 29 4.60 1.59 4.88
CA VAL A 29 5.03 1.58 6.28
C VAL A 29 6.44 1.02 6.37
N ARG A 30 7.29 1.61 7.21
CA ARG A 30 8.52 1.00 7.70
C ARG A 30 8.55 1.07 9.21
N PHE A 31 8.70 -0.08 9.86
CA PHE A 31 8.65 -0.17 11.32
C PHE A 31 9.91 0.42 11.98
N THR A 32 11.11 0.02 11.52
CA THR A 32 12.39 0.64 11.92
C THR A 32 13.29 0.85 10.70
N LYS A 33 14.28 1.75 10.78
CA LYS A 33 15.17 2.12 9.66
C LYS A 33 15.88 0.96 8.96
N ASP A 34 16.09 -0.14 9.69
CA ASP A 34 16.83 -1.31 9.20
C ASP A 34 15.92 -2.38 8.59
N LEU A 35 14.61 -2.15 8.56
CA LEU A 35 13.63 -3.05 7.93
C LEU A 35 13.19 -2.53 6.56
N PRO A 36 12.79 -3.43 5.65
CA PRO A 36 12.17 -3.05 4.38
C PRO A 36 10.88 -2.25 4.58
N PHE A 37 10.48 -1.51 3.54
CA PHE A 37 9.17 -0.90 3.43
C PHE A 37 8.11 -1.97 3.10
N ASN A 38 6.93 -1.82 3.69
CA ASN A 38 5.73 -2.57 3.37
C ASN A 38 4.74 -1.63 2.68
N ALA A 39 4.62 -1.77 1.37
CA ALA A 39 3.55 -1.19 0.58
C ALA A 39 2.30 -2.07 0.71
N THR A 40 1.17 -1.46 1.05
CA THR A 40 -0.13 -2.12 1.15
C THR A 40 -1.13 -1.38 0.27
N VAL A 41 -1.88 -2.12 -0.55
CA VAL A 41 -3.06 -1.62 -1.25
C VAL A 41 -4.28 -2.41 -0.79
N ILE A 42 -5.34 -1.70 -0.44
CA ILE A 42 -6.63 -2.26 -0.07
C ILE A 42 -7.63 -1.84 -1.15
N MET A 43 -8.36 -2.80 -1.70
CA MET A 43 -9.33 -2.54 -2.77
C MET A 43 -10.49 -3.55 -2.76
N PRO A 44 -11.58 -3.30 -3.52
CA PRO A 44 -12.63 -4.28 -3.69
C PRO A 44 -12.11 -5.58 -4.35
N PRO A 45 -12.47 -6.78 -3.86
CA PRO A 45 -11.94 -8.04 -4.38
C PRO A 45 -12.22 -8.29 -5.87
N ASN A 46 -13.33 -7.75 -6.38
CA ASN A 46 -13.72 -7.87 -7.79
C ASN A 46 -12.86 -7.02 -8.75
N GLN A 47 -12.00 -6.15 -8.21
CA GLN A 47 -11.05 -5.35 -8.98
C GLN A 47 -9.64 -5.95 -8.96
N VAL A 48 -9.43 -7.00 -8.17
CA VAL A 48 -8.16 -7.74 -8.14
C VAL A 48 -8.10 -8.69 -9.35
N PRO A 49 -7.04 -8.65 -10.17
CA PRO A 49 -6.79 -9.61 -11.23
C PRO A 49 -6.76 -11.04 -10.68
N ALA A 50 -7.27 -11.99 -11.46
CA ALA A 50 -7.36 -13.40 -11.04
C ALA A 50 -6.00 -14.07 -10.78
N ASP A 51 -4.91 -13.51 -11.29
CA ASP A 51 -3.53 -13.98 -11.16
C ASP A 51 -2.74 -13.26 -10.06
N ALA A 52 -3.33 -12.27 -9.38
CA ALA A 52 -2.67 -11.57 -8.29
C ALA A 52 -2.82 -12.34 -6.97
N ASP A 53 -1.76 -12.34 -6.18
CA ASP A 53 -1.79 -12.88 -4.82
C ASP A 53 -2.34 -11.79 -3.87
N PHE A 54 -3.37 -12.13 -3.09
CA PHE A 54 -4.03 -11.21 -2.17
C PHE A 54 -4.66 -11.95 -0.98
N GLU A 55 -4.79 -11.23 0.14
CA GLU A 55 -5.53 -11.69 1.30
C GLU A 55 -6.93 -11.08 1.31
N LEU A 56 -7.95 -11.90 1.62
CA LEU A 56 -9.32 -11.43 1.86
C LEU A 56 -9.48 -11.07 3.33
N VAL A 57 -9.71 -9.78 3.60
CA VAL A 57 -9.97 -9.24 4.94
C VAL A 57 -11.36 -8.59 4.94
N GLY A 58 -12.34 -9.32 5.48
CA GLY A 58 -13.75 -8.90 5.42
C GLY A 58 -14.25 -8.87 3.98
N ASP A 59 -14.67 -7.70 3.53
CA ASP A 59 -15.17 -7.40 2.18
C ASP A 59 -14.12 -6.74 1.28
N HIS A 60 -12.86 -6.67 1.72
CA HIS A 60 -11.76 -6.07 0.99
C HIS A 60 -10.66 -7.08 0.66
N ALA A 61 -9.96 -6.85 -0.45
CA ALA A 61 -8.73 -7.51 -0.78
C ALA A 61 -7.55 -6.64 -0.34
N VAL A 62 -6.57 -7.27 0.29
CA VAL A 62 -5.36 -6.63 0.78
C VAL A 62 -4.17 -7.23 0.05
N LEU A 63 -3.42 -6.38 -0.64
CA LEU A 63 -2.20 -6.73 -1.35
C LEU A 63 -1.01 -6.10 -0.65
N HIS A 64 0.07 -6.87 -0.54
CA HIS A 64 1.30 -6.45 0.10
C HIS A 64 2.48 -6.57 -0.85
N HIS A 65 3.41 -5.62 -0.72
CA HIS A 65 4.70 -5.69 -1.38
C HIS A 65 5.79 -5.21 -0.42
N ILE A 66 6.82 -6.04 -0.25
CA ILE A 66 7.95 -5.76 0.63
C ILE A 66 9.17 -5.45 -0.23
N THR A 67 9.75 -4.27 -0.03
CA THR A 67 10.94 -3.82 -0.78
C THR A 67 11.86 -2.97 0.10
N PRO A 68 13.20 -3.06 -0.07
CA PRO A 68 14.13 -2.19 0.65
C PRO A 68 14.09 -0.73 0.17
N ASP A 69 13.59 -0.46 -1.04
CA ASP A 69 13.57 0.89 -1.64
C ASP A 69 12.19 1.54 -1.50
N LEU A 70 12.18 2.81 -1.10
CA LEU A 70 10.94 3.59 -1.01
C LEU A 70 10.34 3.85 -2.39
N ALA A 71 11.17 4.17 -3.39
CA ALA A 71 10.71 4.47 -4.75
C ALA A 71 10.01 3.24 -5.37
N ASP A 72 10.56 2.04 -5.17
CA ASP A 72 9.92 0.79 -5.61
C ASP A 72 8.55 0.58 -4.94
N ALA A 73 8.44 0.92 -3.64
CA ALA A 73 7.18 0.82 -2.90
C ALA A 73 6.13 1.81 -3.45
N GLU A 74 6.54 3.04 -3.75
CA GLU A 74 5.69 4.07 -4.36
C GLU A 74 5.22 3.65 -5.76
N ASP A 75 6.15 3.23 -6.62
CA ASP A 75 5.86 2.79 -8.00
C ASP A 75 4.91 1.60 -8.01
N TRP A 76 5.12 0.62 -7.11
CA TRP A 76 4.23 -0.53 -7.00
C TRP A 76 2.80 -0.14 -6.60
N ILE A 77 2.64 0.77 -5.63
CA ILE A 77 1.31 1.29 -5.24
C ILE A 77 0.65 2.01 -6.41
N MET A 78 1.40 2.87 -7.12
CA MET A 78 0.88 3.62 -8.25
C MET A 78 0.46 2.72 -9.41
N ALA A 79 1.19 1.63 -9.65
CA ALA A 79 0.83 0.63 -10.65
C ALA A 79 -0.51 -0.07 -10.36
N TRP A 80 -0.86 -0.25 -9.08
CA TRP A 80 -2.15 -0.81 -8.68
C TRP A 80 -3.30 0.19 -8.77
N ILE A 81 -3.06 1.43 -8.40
CA ILE A 81 -4.14 2.44 -8.28
C ILE A 81 -4.47 3.11 -9.61
N CYS A 82 -3.51 3.21 -10.52
CA CYS A 82 -3.71 3.75 -11.86
C CYS A 82 -4.22 2.72 -12.88
N ARG A 83 -4.60 1.52 -12.43
CA ARG A 83 -4.98 0.40 -13.31
C ARG A 83 -6.43 0.48 -13.79
#